data_AF-A0A660L9H3-F1
#
_entry.id   AF-A0A660L9H3-F1
#
_cell.length_a   1.000
_cell.length_b   1.000
_cell.length_c   1.000
_cell.angle_alpha   90.00
_cell.angle_beta   90.00
_cell.angle_gamma   90.00
#
_symmetry.space_group_name_H-M   'P 1'
#
loop_
_entity.id
_entity.type
_entity.pdbx_description
1 polymer ?
#
loop_
_entity_poly.entity_id
_entity_poly.type
_entity_poly.pdbx_seq_one_letter_code
_entity_poly.pdbx_strand_id
1 'polypeptide(L)'
;MKGMPEEYTLELVVEGVAAGSFQITPEDLEDWLAGFLYANRMIETAEDIRDVEFVRRGFVLEARVALRDPLRARRAWERAGQELARFIGIGDGCESLRSALRASEIYPVRGAWRGTIAEIKDYMTAMVRSMEKYKATGGVHGAAIVTQGGELILREDVGRHNAVDKVIGYALRHGIPGEEILLLGTGRLTLQMILKAARYGIGVAASRSAATHQAVLLAGELGMDVLGYVRGGNAILYTSGGRLEGDKVGSELASSL
;
A
#
# COMPACT_ATOMS: atom_id res chain seq x y z
N MET A 1 27.57 -14.19 -4.19
CA MET A 1 26.63 -15.12 -3.54
C MET A 1 25.52 -14.28 -2.94
N LYS A 2 24.25 -14.67 -3.07
CA LYS A 2 23.15 -13.94 -2.42
C LYS A 2 23.17 -14.22 -0.91
N GLY A 3 22.94 -13.20 -0.10
CA GLY A 3 22.74 -13.32 1.34
C GLY A 3 21.31 -13.72 1.69
N MET A 4 20.99 -13.70 2.98
CA MET A 4 19.63 -13.90 3.52
C MET A 4 19.10 -12.56 4.02
N PRO A 5 17.80 -12.23 3.80
CA PRO A 5 17.22 -11.02 4.36
C PRO A 5 17.10 -11.16 5.89
N GLU A 6 17.28 -10.07 6.61
CA GLU A 6 16.96 -10.02 8.03
C GLU A 6 15.45 -9.87 8.21
N GLU A 7 14.88 -10.65 9.14
CA GLU A 7 13.48 -10.60 9.51
C GLU A 7 13.38 -10.52 11.04
N TYR A 8 12.59 -9.57 11.52
CA TYR A 8 12.34 -9.32 12.93
C TYR A 8 10.86 -9.45 13.22
N THR A 9 10.55 -9.90 14.43
CA THR A 9 9.20 -9.79 14.99
C THR A 9 9.05 -8.40 15.60
N LEU A 10 8.25 -7.54 14.98
CA LEU A 10 7.85 -6.26 15.52
C LEU A 10 6.56 -6.41 16.32
N GLU A 11 6.64 -6.14 17.62
CA GLU A 11 5.50 -6.07 18.54
C GLU A 11 5.07 -4.60 18.69
N LEU A 12 3.89 -4.27 18.17
CA LEU A 12 3.35 -2.91 18.22
C LEU A 12 2.52 -2.73 19.49
N VAL A 13 2.87 -1.73 20.29
CA VAL A 13 2.15 -1.32 21.50
C VAL A 13 1.70 0.12 21.34
N VAL A 14 0.39 0.33 21.22
CA VAL A 14 -0.22 1.67 21.07
C VAL A 14 -0.91 2.01 22.38
N GLU A 15 -0.51 3.12 23.01
CA GLU A 15 -1.11 3.60 24.27
C GLU A 15 -1.12 2.52 25.38
N GLY A 16 -0.02 1.74 25.44
CA GLY A 16 0.15 0.65 26.40
C GLY A 16 -0.63 -0.63 26.07
N VAL A 17 -1.35 -0.69 24.95
CA VAL A 17 -2.14 -1.85 24.51
C VAL A 17 -1.45 -2.53 23.33
N ALA A 18 -1.31 -3.86 23.39
CA ALA A 18 -0.79 -4.66 22.29
C ALA A 18 -1.71 -4.55 21.06
N ALA A 19 -1.17 -4.01 19.97
CA ALA A 19 -1.86 -3.74 18.71
C ALA A 19 -1.45 -4.69 17.58
N GLY A 20 -0.48 -5.58 17.78
CA GLY A 20 -0.19 -6.67 16.83
C GLY A 20 1.29 -7.03 16.72
N SER A 21 1.54 -8.14 16.04
CA SER A 21 2.87 -8.70 15.78
C SER A 21 3.09 -8.83 14.28
N PHE A 22 4.23 -8.35 13.78
CA PHE A 22 4.54 -8.25 12.36
C PHE A 22 5.92 -8.80 12.06
N GLN A 23 6.07 -9.53 10.97
CA GLN A 23 7.38 -9.93 10.46
C GLN A 23 7.87 -8.85 9.49
N ILE A 24 8.99 -8.20 9.81
CA ILE A 24 9.44 -6.97 9.12
C ILE A 24 10.97 -6.88 9.03
N THR A 25 11.46 -6.13 8.04
CA THR A 25 12.88 -5.71 7.99
C THR A 25 13.12 -4.51 8.93
N PRO A 26 14.30 -4.40 9.58
CA PRO A 26 14.55 -3.44 10.66
C PRO A 26 14.75 -1.98 10.21
N GLU A 27 14.73 -1.69 8.92
CA GLU A 27 14.91 -0.35 8.36
C GLU A 27 13.58 0.34 8.08
N ASP A 28 13.59 1.67 8.01
CA ASP A 28 12.40 2.49 7.70
C ASP A 28 11.21 2.22 8.63
N LEU A 29 11.47 1.88 9.90
CA LEU A 29 10.43 1.48 10.86
C LEU A 29 9.47 2.63 11.21
N GLU A 30 9.97 3.85 11.24
CA GLU A 30 9.17 5.05 11.45
C GLU A 30 8.20 5.30 10.28
N ASP A 31 8.66 5.05 9.05
CA ASP A 31 7.82 5.09 7.86
C ASP A 31 6.78 3.96 7.91
N TRP A 32 7.19 2.74 8.25
CA TRP A 32 6.26 1.62 8.44
C TRP A 32 5.17 1.96 9.46
N LEU A 33 5.56 2.51 10.61
CA LEU A 33 4.63 2.82 11.69
C LEU A 33 3.60 3.86 11.25
N ALA A 34 4.05 4.96 10.67
CA ALA A 34 3.17 6.02 10.19
C ALA A 34 2.19 5.49 9.13
N GLY A 35 2.69 4.72 8.17
CA GLY A 35 1.84 4.13 7.13
C GLY A 35 0.85 3.11 7.67
N PHE A 36 1.28 2.23 8.59
CA PHE A 36 0.41 1.24 9.21
C PHE A 36 -0.72 1.89 10.02
N LEU A 37 -0.39 2.87 10.88
CA LEU A 37 -1.39 3.55 11.71
C LEU A 37 -2.39 4.33 10.84
N TYR A 38 -1.91 5.03 9.82
CA TYR A 38 -2.75 5.78 8.89
C TYR A 38 -3.65 4.84 8.08
N ALA A 39 -3.06 3.79 7.50
CA ALA A 39 -3.78 2.78 6.76
C ALA A 39 -4.87 2.12 7.60
N ASN A 40 -4.72 2.02 8.93
CA ASN A 40 -5.71 1.49 9.85
C ASN A 40 -6.59 2.56 10.52
N ARG A 41 -6.57 3.82 10.03
CA ARG A 41 -7.36 4.97 10.51
C ARG A 41 -7.10 5.35 11.98
N MET A 42 -5.98 4.90 12.56
CA MET A 42 -5.59 5.26 13.93
C MET A 42 -5.09 6.69 14.03
N ILE A 43 -4.54 7.23 12.93
CA ILE A 43 -4.08 8.61 12.78
C ILE A 43 -4.63 9.22 11.47
N GLU A 44 -4.64 10.55 11.39
CA GLU A 44 -4.92 11.35 10.18
C GLU A 44 -3.65 11.93 9.59
N THR A 45 -2.70 12.29 10.44
CA THR A 45 -1.46 12.97 10.06
C THR A 45 -0.27 12.31 10.75
N ALA A 46 0.94 12.51 10.22
CA ALA A 46 2.15 12.01 10.89
C ALA A 46 2.33 12.67 12.27
N GLU A 47 1.87 13.91 12.42
CA GLU A 47 1.94 14.69 13.65
C GLU A 47 1.07 14.09 14.78
N ASP A 48 0.08 13.26 14.46
CA ASP A 48 -0.72 12.56 15.47
C ASP A 48 0.12 11.57 16.28
N ILE A 49 1.29 11.16 15.80
CA ILE A 49 2.27 10.41 16.57
C ILE A 49 3.02 11.40 17.47
N ARG A 50 2.76 11.32 18.77
CA ARG A 50 3.37 12.20 19.78
C ARG A 50 4.76 11.73 20.15
N ASP A 51 4.91 10.42 20.35
CA ASP A 51 6.16 9.80 20.75
C ASP A 51 6.22 8.35 20.24
N VAL A 52 7.43 7.89 19.94
CA VAL A 52 7.70 6.51 19.53
C VAL A 52 9.05 6.05 20.07
N GLU A 53 9.03 4.91 20.75
CA GLU A 53 10.24 4.22 21.22
C GLU A 53 10.35 2.85 20.54
N PHE A 54 11.49 2.58 19.89
CA PHE A 54 11.83 1.25 19.37
C PHE A 54 12.84 0.57 20.30
N VAL A 55 12.43 -0.51 20.95
CA VAL A 55 13.30 -1.29 21.84
C VAL A 55 13.62 -2.64 21.22
N ARG A 56 14.89 -2.84 20.86
CA ARG A 56 15.36 -4.10 20.28
C ARG A 56 15.82 -5.08 21.35
N ARG A 57 15.35 -6.33 21.26
CA ARG A 57 15.78 -7.47 22.07
C ARG A 57 15.99 -8.70 21.18
N GLY A 58 17.23 -8.90 20.72
CA GLY A 58 17.55 -9.96 19.75
C GLY A 58 16.86 -9.69 18.41
N PHE A 59 15.99 -10.61 18.00
CA PHE A 59 15.14 -10.53 16.79
C PHE A 59 13.73 -9.97 17.06
N VAL A 60 13.48 -9.46 18.25
CA VAL A 60 12.21 -8.79 18.60
C VAL A 60 12.43 -7.27 18.65
N LEU A 61 11.54 -6.52 18.02
CA LEU A 61 11.47 -5.07 18.05
C LEU A 61 10.15 -4.66 18.70
N GLU A 62 10.19 -4.08 19.89
CA GLU A 62 8.99 -3.52 20.50
C GLU A 62 8.86 -2.05 20.07
N ALA A 63 7.75 -1.69 19.43
CA ALA A 63 7.43 -0.32 19.05
C ALA A 63 6.35 0.22 19.99
N ARG A 64 6.73 1.11 20.92
CA ARG A 64 5.80 1.77 21.84
C ARG A 64 5.41 3.13 21.30
N VAL A 65 4.12 3.38 21.19
CA VAL A 65 3.60 4.56 20.50
C VAL A 65 2.63 5.31 21.39
N ALA A 66 2.86 6.60 21.52
CA ALA A 66 1.91 7.56 22.09
C ALA A 66 1.33 8.43 20.97
N LEU A 67 0.01 8.60 20.97
CA LEU A 67 -0.76 9.32 19.97
C LEU A 67 -1.44 10.55 20.57
N ARG A 68 -1.71 11.56 19.75
CA ARG A 68 -2.47 12.75 20.18
C ARG A 68 -3.91 12.43 20.55
N ASP A 69 -4.56 11.50 19.82
CA ASP A 69 -5.91 11.00 20.10
C ASP A 69 -5.95 9.48 20.31
N PRO A 70 -5.73 9.00 21.55
CA PRO A 70 -5.85 7.59 21.91
C PRO A 70 -7.24 6.98 21.66
N LEU A 71 -8.31 7.78 21.80
CA LEU A 71 -9.68 7.30 21.67
C LEU A 71 -10.04 7.00 20.21
N ARG A 72 -9.50 7.78 19.26
CA ARG A 72 -9.58 7.46 17.84
C ARG A 72 -8.89 6.14 17.55
N ALA A 73 -7.65 5.97 17.97
CA ALA A 73 -6.88 4.75 17.70
C ALA A 73 -7.59 3.51 18.24
N ARG A 74 -8.12 3.57 19.46
CA ARG A 74 -8.94 2.51 20.03
C ARG A 74 -10.19 2.20 19.20
N ARG A 75 -10.97 3.22 18.84
CA ARG A 75 -12.18 3.05 18.01
C ARG A 75 -11.86 2.53 16.60
N ALA A 76 -10.71 2.88 16.05
CA ALA A 76 -10.24 2.38 14.76
C ALA A 76 -9.86 0.90 14.87
N TRP A 77 -9.11 0.52 15.92
CA TRP A 77 -8.72 -0.85 16.20
C TRP A 77 -9.91 -1.80 16.38
N GLU A 78 -10.89 -1.40 17.20
CA GLU A 78 -12.12 -2.18 17.43
C GLU A 78 -12.92 -2.42 16.14
N ARG A 79 -12.81 -1.49 15.16
CA ARG A 79 -13.50 -1.58 13.86
C ARG A 79 -12.68 -2.30 12.78
N ALA A 80 -11.35 -2.32 12.87
CA ALA A 80 -10.47 -2.80 11.81
C ALA A 80 -10.76 -4.25 11.40
N GLY A 81 -10.93 -5.15 12.39
CA GLY A 81 -11.25 -6.55 12.13
C GLY A 81 -12.63 -6.75 11.46
N GLN A 82 -13.62 -5.94 11.87
CA GLN A 82 -14.95 -5.98 11.28
C GLN A 82 -14.94 -5.46 9.83
N GLU A 83 -14.15 -4.43 9.55
CA GLU A 83 -14.06 -3.86 8.22
C GLU A 83 -13.46 -4.85 7.21
N LEU A 84 -12.33 -5.46 7.55
CA LEU A 84 -11.74 -6.49 6.70
C LEU A 84 -12.72 -7.65 6.46
N ALA A 85 -13.42 -8.09 7.52
CA ALA A 85 -14.43 -9.14 7.41
C ALA A 85 -15.58 -8.75 6.45
N ARG A 86 -16.01 -7.47 6.46
CA ARG A 86 -17.03 -6.98 5.52
C ARG A 86 -16.60 -7.15 4.08
N PHE A 87 -15.34 -6.91 3.75
CA PHE A 87 -14.82 -7.04 2.38
C PHE A 87 -14.51 -8.47 1.96
N ILE A 88 -14.00 -9.31 2.87
CA ILE A 88 -13.70 -10.72 2.57
C ILE A 88 -14.98 -11.53 2.32
N GLY A 89 -16.05 -11.22 3.06
CA GLY A 89 -17.35 -11.89 2.93
C GLY A 89 -18.17 -11.51 1.69
N ILE A 90 -17.64 -10.61 0.83
CA ILE A 90 -18.32 -10.17 -0.38
C ILE A 90 -18.04 -11.18 -1.48
N GLY A 91 -19.12 -11.73 -2.04
CA GLY A 91 -19.09 -12.47 -3.29
C GLY A 91 -18.71 -11.57 -4.48
N ASP A 92 -19.10 -11.95 -5.68
CA ASP A 92 -18.86 -11.21 -6.92
C ASP A 92 -19.81 -10.01 -7.13
N GLY A 93 -20.80 -9.81 -6.26
CA GLY A 93 -21.79 -8.73 -6.40
C GLY A 93 -21.26 -7.31 -6.12
N CYS A 94 -21.44 -6.39 -7.06
CA CYS A 94 -21.08 -4.97 -6.87
C CYS A 94 -21.91 -4.25 -5.79
N GLU A 95 -23.16 -4.68 -5.54
CA GLU A 95 -24.03 -4.01 -4.56
C GLU A 95 -23.55 -4.22 -3.11
N SER A 96 -23.15 -5.45 -2.78
CA SER A 96 -22.56 -5.78 -1.47
C SER A 96 -21.21 -5.07 -1.29
N LEU A 97 -20.40 -4.94 -2.36
CA LEU A 97 -19.18 -4.15 -2.35
C LEU A 97 -19.43 -2.67 -2.05
N ARG A 98 -20.39 -2.04 -2.74
CA ARG A 98 -20.80 -0.65 -2.47
C ARG A 98 -21.35 -0.46 -1.06
N SER A 99 -22.09 -1.43 -0.54
CA SER A 99 -22.59 -1.41 0.84
C SER A 99 -21.44 -1.43 1.85
N ALA A 100 -20.44 -2.30 1.64
CA ALA A 100 -19.26 -2.35 2.47
C ALA A 100 -18.42 -1.07 2.41
N LEU A 101 -18.27 -0.47 1.22
CA LEU A 101 -17.62 0.84 1.04
C LEU A 101 -18.31 1.93 1.86
N ARG A 102 -19.64 2.05 1.76
CA ARG A 102 -20.44 3.01 2.54
C ARG A 102 -20.30 2.79 4.04
N ALA A 103 -20.42 1.55 4.50
CA ALA A 103 -20.29 1.20 5.92
C ALA A 103 -18.88 1.46 6.48
N SER A 104 -17.87 1.48 5.60
CA SER A 104 -16.47 1.72 5.94
C SER A 104 -16.04 3.17 5.71
N GLU A 105 -16.96 4.03 5.23
CA GLU A 105 -16.71 5.43 4.86
C GLU A 105 -15.57 5.57 3.84
N ILE A 106 -15.51 4.66 2.88
CA ILE A 106 -14.53 4.69 1.79
C ILE A 106 -15.23 5.21 0.54
N TYR A 107 -14.63 6.24 -0.05
CA TYR A 107 -15.19 6.96 -1.20
C TYR A 107 -14.27 6.86 -2.41
N PRO A 108 -14.78 7.06 -3.63
CA PRO A 108 -13.96 7.11 -4.84
C PRO A 108 -12.83 8.13 -4.72
N VAL A 109 -11.66 7.76 -5.22
CA VAL A 109 -10.47 8.61 -5.15
C VAL A 109 -10.51 9.69 -6.23
N ARG A 110 -10.09 10.91 -5.87
CA ARG A 110 -10.01 12.01 -6.84
C ARG A 110 -8.76 11.90 -7.71
N GLY A 111 -7.60 11.62 -7.11
CA GLY A 111 -6.35 11.26 -7.79
C GLY A 111 -5.93 12.23 -8.91
N ALA A 112 -4.94 13.09 -8.65
CA ALA A 112 -4.42 14.08 -9.58
C ALA A 112 -3.25 13.57 -10.45
N TRP A 113 -2.55 12.51 -10.04
CA TRP A 113 -1.41 11.97 -10.81
C TRP A 113 -1.85 11.57 -12.23
N ARG A 114 -1.06 11.94 -13.23
CA ARG A 114 -1.28 11.64 -14.65
C ARG A 114 0.02 11.18 -15.30
N GLY A 115 -0.10 10.26 -16.24
CA GLY A 115 1.02 9.78 -17.04
C GLY A 115 0.60 8.76 -18.08
N THR A 116 1.57 8.09 -18.67
CA THR A 116 1.39 7.07 -19.71
C THR A 116 1.73 5.68 -19.18
N ILE A 117 1.17 4.65 -19.82
CA ILE A 117 1.55 3.26 -19.54
C ILE A 117 3.06 3.02 -19.79
N ALA A 118 3.66 3.74 -20.75
CA ALA A 118 5.08 3.67 -21.04
C ALA A 118 5.93 4.19 -19.85
N GLU A 119 5.61 5.37 -19.33
CA GLU A 119 6.30 5.94 -18.15
C GLU A 119 6.20 5.02 -16.93
N ILE A 120 5.05 4.41 -16.69
CA ILE A 120 4.89 3.44 -15.59
C ILE A 120 5.82 2.23 -15.76
N LYS A 121 6.02 1.73 -16.99
CA LYS A 121 6.98 0.64 -17.26
C LYS A 121 8.42 1.08 -16.98
N ASP A 122 8.75 2.31 -17.32
CA ASP A 122 10.08 2.88 -17.06
C ASP A 122 10.32 3.05 -15.56
N TYR A 123 9.37 3.61 -14.82
CA TYR A 123 9.46 3.71 -13.36
C TYR A 123 9.53 2.35 -12.67
N MET A 124 8.76 1.35 -13.13
CA MET A 124 8.85 -0.02 -12.62
C MET A 124 10.24 -0.64 -12.86
N THR A 125 10.83 -0.35 -14.02
CA THR A 125 12.20 -0.79 -14.34
C THR A 125 13.23 -0.10 -13.45
N ALA A 126 13.10 1.23 -13.27
CA ALA A 126 13.95 2.01 -12.38
C ALA A 126 13.85 1.53 -10.92
N MET A 127 12.62 1.33 -10.42
CA MET A 127 12.36 0.79 -9.09
C MET A 127 13.10 -0.52 -8.85
N VAL A 128 12.92 -1.52 -9.71
CA VAL A 128 13.56 -2.84 -9.56
C VAL A 128 15.09 -2.73 -9.65
N ARG A 129 15.60 -1.83 -10.48
CA ARG A 129 17.04 -1.54 -10.55
C ARG A 129 17.59 -0.86 -9.30
N SER A 130 16.77 -0.20 -8.49
CA SER A 130 17.19 0.47 -7.25
C SER A 130 16.98 -0.38 -5.98
N MET A 131 16.41 -1.59 -6.11
CA MET A 131 16.16 -2.50 -4.98
C MET A 131 17.42 -3.23 -4.53
N GLU A 132 18.25 -2.55 -3.72
CA GLU A 132 19.53 -3.08 -3.25
C GLU A 132 19.38 -4.32 -2.36
N LYS A 133 18.40 -4.35 -1.43
CA LYS A 133 18.21 -5.53 -0.58
C LYS A 133 17.75 -6.73 -1.39
N TYR A 134 16.88 -6.53 -2.39
CA TYR A 134 16.50 -7.59 -3.31
C TYR A 134 17.67 -8.09 -4.15
N LYS A 135 18.57 -7.21 -4.62
CA LYS A 135 19.78 -7.65 -5.32
C LYS A 135 20.66 -8.49 -4.39
N ALA A 136 20.83 -8.06 -3.15
CA ALA A 136 21.66 -8.72 -2.17
C ALA A 136 21.10 -10.08 -1.72
N THR A 137 19.78 -10.20 -1.55
CA THR A 137 19.16 -11.36 -0.87
C THR A 137 18.16 -12.13 -1.73
N GLY A 138 17.47 -11.45 -2.65
CA GLY A 138 16.36 -12.00 -3.43
C GLY A 138 15.09 -12.31 -2.63
N GLY A 139 15.07 -12.08 -1.32
CA GLY A 139 14.02 -12.52 -0.40
C GLY A 139 13.11 -11.40 0.13
N VAL A 140 13.10 -10.24 -0.53
CA VAL A 140 12.27 -9.09 -0.12
C VAL A 140 11.36 -8.62 -1.25
N HIS A 141 10.27 -7.96 -0.85
CA HIS A 141 9.42 -7.15 -1.71
C HIS A 141 9.87 -5.68 -1.67
N GLY A 142 9.62 -4.98 -2.77
CA GLY A 142 9.68 -3.52 -2.86
C GLY A 142 8.31 -2.91 -3.14
N ALA A 143 8.11 -1.70 -2.62
CA ALA A 143 7.07 -0.77 -3.03
C ALA A 143 7.68 0.63 -3.23
N ALA A 144 7.21 1.37 -4.22
CA ALA A 144 7.68 2.73 -4.48
C ALA A 144 6.50 3.68 -4.73
N ILE A 145 6.70 4.95 -4.40
CA ILE A 145 5.83 6.04 -4.87
C ILE A 145 6.58 6.85 -5.90
N VAL A 146 5.86 7.38 -6.87
CA VAL A 146 6.40 8.29 -7.87
C VAL A 146 5.58 9.56 -7.89
N THR A 147 6.20 10.70 -7.64
CA THR A 147 5.51 12.00 -7.69
C THR A 147 5.16 12.40 -9.12
N GLN A 148 4.29 13.40 -9.31
CA GLN A 148 4.02 13.94 -10.64
C GLN A 148 5.29 14.47 -11.34
N GLY A 149 6.29 14.92 -10.56
CA GLY A 149 7.60 15.35 -11.07
C GLY A 149 8.56 14.20 -11.42
N GLY A 150 8.17 12.94 -11.22
CA GLY A 150 8.97 11.76 -11.52
C GLY A 150 9.96 11.35 -10.44
N GLU A 151 9.88 11.94 -9.25
CA GLU A 151 10.71 11.52 -8.12
C GLU A 151 10.24 10.17 -7.59
N LEU A 152 11.15 9.19 -7.56
CA LEU A 152 10.87 7.82 -7.13
C LEU A 152 11.42 7.56 -5.74
N ILE A 153 10.54 7.23 -4.80
CA ILE A 153 10.90 6.84 -3.44
C ILE A 153 10.58 5.38 -3.23
N LEU A 154 11.58 4.59 -2.83
CA LEU A 154 11.51 3.13 -2.68
C LEU A 154 11.61 2.72 -1.21
N ARG A 155 10.82 1.71 -0.83
CA ARG A 155 10.94 0.97 0.43
C ARG A 155 10.93 -0.53 0.17
N GLU A 156 11.77 -1.25 0.90
CA GLU A 156 11.91 -2.70 0.81
C GLU A 156 11.55 -3.38 2.13
N ASP A 157 10.88 -4.54 2.05
CA ASP A 157 10.53 -5.34 3.21
C ASP A 157 10.31 -6.81 2.84
N VAL A 158 10.51 -7.75 3.78
CA VAL A 158 10.16 -9.16 3.62
C VAL A 158 8.65 -9.33 3.33
N GLY A 159 7.81 -8.48 3.90
CA GLY A 159 6.38 -8.44 3.69
C GLY A 159 5.96 -7.38 2.66
N ARG A 160 5.25 -7.78 1.60
CA ARG A 160 4.70 -6.82 0.61
C ARG A 160 3.78 -5.76 1.22
N HIS A 161 3.03 -6.10 2.28
CA HIS A 161 2.14 -5.16 2.95
C HIS A 161 2.94 -4.09 3.70
N ASN A 162 4.03 -4.50 4.35
CA ASN A 162 4.92 -3.62 5.08
C ASN A 162 5.67 -2.69 4.12
N ALA A 163 6.11 -3.19 2.96
CA ALA A 163 6.74 -2.33 1.95
C ALA A 163 5.81 -1.19 1.50
N VAL A 164 4.52 -1.50 1.30
CA VAL A 164 3.50 -0.49 0.98
C VAL A 164 3.23 0.45 2.16
N ASP A 165 3.13 -0.07 3.39
CA ASP A 165 3.00 0.78 4.59
C ASP A 165 4.19 1.74 4.71
N LYS A 166 5.42 1.25 4.55
CA LYS A 166 6.63 2.07 4.58
C LYS A 166 6.55 3.20 3.56
N VAL A 167 6.22 2.91 2.29
CA VAL A 167 6.23 3.97 1.29
C VAL A 167 5.09 4.99 1.45
N ILE A 168 3.92 4.55 1.94
CA ILE A 168 2.81 5.44 2.29
C ILE A 168 3.18 6.30 3.51
N GLY A 169 3.79 5.70 4.54
CA GLY A 169 4.19 6.44 5.73
C GLY A 169 5.32 7.43 5.46
N TYR A 170 6.24 7.11 4.54
CA TYR A 170 7.19 8.10 4.03
C TYR A 170 6.45 9.30 3.44
N ALA A 171 5.51 9.06 2.51
CA ALA A 171 4.72 10.13 1.90
C ALA A 171 4.00 10.98 2.96
N LEU A 172 3.37 10.32 3.93
CA LEU A 172 2.63 10.98 5.01
C LEU A 172 3.54 11.87 5.85
N ARG A 173 4.70 11.36 6.26
CA ARG A 173 5.70 12.08 7.07
C ARG A 173 6.35 13.25 6.35
N HIS A 174 6.37 13.23 5.01
CA HIS A 174 6.96 14.28 4.19
C HIS A 174 5.90 15.19 3.55
N GLY A 175 4.63 15.04 3.93
CA GLY A 175 3.53 15.87 3.42
C GLY A 175 3.28 15.72 1.92
N ILE A 176 3.60 14.57 1.34
CA ILE A 176 3.41 14.30 -0.09
C ILE A 176 1.96 13.85 -0.32
N PRO A 177 1.11 14.62 -1.02
CA PRO A 177 -0.29 14.27 -1.19
C PRO A 177 -0.46 12.96 -1.96
N GLY A 178 -1.27 12.05 -1.43
CA GLY A 178 -1.50 10.76 -2.09
C GLY A 178 -2.15 10.89 -3.48
N GLU A 179 -2.91 11.95 -3.72
CA GLU A 179 -3.51 12.20 -5.02
C GLU A 179 -2.48 12.53 -6.10
N GLU A 180 -1.28 13.00 -5.74
CA GLU A 180 -0.22 13.41 -6.67
C GLU A 180 0.87 12.35 -6.86
N ILE A 181 0.62 11.11 -6.44
CA ILE A 181 1.58 10.01 -6.55
C ILE A 181 0.99 8.77 -7.24
N LEU A 182 1.88 8.05 -7.92
CA LEU A 182 1.69 6.69 -8.41
C LEU A 182 2.25 5.70 -7.39
N LEU A 183 1.52 4.64 -7.08
CA LEU A 183 2.03 3.51 -6.29
C LEU A 183 2.55 2.40 -7.21
N LEU A 184 3.78 1.95 -6.98
CA LEU A 184 4.41 0.81 -7.62
C LEU A 184 4.67 -0.31 -6.61
N GLY A 185 4.49 -1.56 -7.03
CA GLY A 185 4.73 -2.72 -6.18
C GLY A 185 5.33 -3.91 -6.92
N THR A 186 6.09 -4.72 -6.19
CA THR A 186 6.58 -6.02 -6.69
C THR A 186 5.62 -7.19 -6.40
N GLY A 187 4.83 -7.08 -5.33
CA GLY A 187 3.84 -8.07 -4.91
C GLY A 187 2.49 -7.91 -5.61
N ARG A 188 1.62 -8.93 -5.53
CA ARG A 188 0.26 -8.87 -6.08
C ARG A 188 -0.54 -7.71 -5.48
N LEU A 189 -1.34 -7.03 -6.31
CA LEU A 189 -2.33 -6.06 -5.85
C LEU A 189 -3.57 -6.82 -5.35
N THR A 190 -3.67 -6.96 -4.03
CA THR A 190 -4.82 -7.57 -3.34
C THR A 190 -5.81 -6.50 -2.92
N LEU A 191 -7.01 -6.92 -2.48
CA LEU A 191 -8.02 -6.03 -1.92
C LEU A 191 -7.44 -5.10 -0.84
N GLN A 192 -6.63 -5.65 0.08
CA GLN A 192 -5.93 -4.86 1.11
C GLN A 192 -4.92 -3.86 0.54
N MET A 193 -4.21 -4.18 -0.54
CA MET A 193 -3.30 -3.21 -1.19
C MET A 193 -4.06 -2.02 -1.76
N ILE A 194 -5.18 -2.29 -2.44
CA ILE A 194 -6.02 -1.25 -3.04
C ILE A 194 -6.68 -0.40 -1.95
N LEU A 195 -7.14 -1.00 -0.84
CA LEU A 195 -7.69 -0.24 0.29
C LEU A 195 -6.66 0.72 0.89
N LYS A 196 -5.41 0.28 1.09
CA LYS A 196 -4.34 1.15 1.61
C LYS A 196 -4.06 2.32 0.67
N ALA A 197 -3.89 2.03 -0.62
CA ALA A 197 -3.66 3.05 -1.64
C ALA A 197 -4.82 4.07 -1.69
N ALA A 198 -6.05 3.58 -1.72
CA ALA A 198 -7.24 4.42 -1.81
C ALA A 198 -7.44 5.29 -0.56
N ARG A 199 -7.20 4.73 0.64
CA ARG A 199 -7.26 5.48 1.90
C ARG A 199 -6.28 6.65 1.92
N TYR A 200 -5.11 6.49 1.32
CA TYR A 200 -4.13 7.58 1.17
C TYR A 200 -4.48 8.55 0.03
N GLY A 201 -5.45 8.23 -0.82
CA GLY A 201 -5.87 9.07 -1.95
C GLY A 201 -5.17 8.75 -3.28
N ILE A 202 -4.41 7.65 -3.35
CA ILE A 202 -3.66 7.26 -4.54
C ILE A 202 -4.62 6.83 -5.65
N GLY A 203 -4.53 7.49 -6.80
CA GLY A 203 -5.39 7.25 -7.96
C GLY A 203 -4.90 6.16 -8.91
N VAL A 204 -3.59 5.88 -8.91
CA VAL A 204 -2.95 4.94 -9.84
C VAL A 204 -2.06 3.96 -9.07
N ALA A 205 -2.28 2.67 -9.28
CA ALA A 205 -1.47 1.61 -8.68
C ALA A 205 -1.02 0.60 -9.75
N ALA A 206 0.26 0.30 -9.80
CA ALA A 206 0.83 -0.63 -10.75
C ALA A 206 1.72 -1.68 -10.06
N SER A 207 1.67 -2.91 -10.54
CA SER A 207 2.48 -3.99 -10.01
C SER A 207 3.19 -4.80 -11.08
N ARG A 208 4.39 -5.28 -10.73
CA ARG A 208 5.14 -6.29 -11.48
C ARG A 208 4.39 -7.64 -11.54
N SER A 209 3.44 -7.87 -10.64
CA SER A 209 2.62 -9.07 -10.50
C SER A 209 1.15 -8.81 -10.85
N ALA A 210 0.29 -9.82 -10.66
CA ALA A 210 -1.14 -9.74 -10.95
C ALA A 210 -1.90 -8.86 -9.94
N ALA A 211 -3.07 -8.36 -10.34
CA ALA A 211 -4.12 -7.95 -9.42
C ALA A 211 -5.10 -9.11 -9.20
N THR A 212 -5.65 -9.24 -7.98
CA THR A 212 -6.70 -10.22 -7.71
C THR A 212 -8.07 -9.70 -8.17
N HIS A 213 -9.00 -10.58 -8.50
CA HIS A 213 -10.35 -10.20 -8.95
C HIS A 213 -11.04 -9.20 -8.01
N GLN A 214 -11.07 -9.48 -6.70
CA GLN A 214 -11.65 -8.56 -5.70
C GLN A 214 -10.95 -7.19 -5.64
N ALA A 215 -9.65 -7.13 -5.95
CA ALA A 215 -8.91 -5.87 -6.01
C ALA A 215 -9.31 -5.04 -7.23
N VAL A 216 -9.55 -5.71 -8.37
CA VAL A 216 -10.02 -5.09 -9.61
C VAL A 216 -11.44 -4.54 -9.43
N LEU A 217 -12.36 -5.33 -8.86
CA LEU A 217 -13.72 -4.85 -8.56
C LEU A 217 -13.69 -3.62 -7.63
N LEU A 218 -12.93 -3.70 -6.55
CA LEU A 218 -12.77 -2.58 -5.61
C LEU A 218 -12.18 -1.34 -6.30
N ALA A 219 -11.12 -1.50 -7.08
CA ALA A 219 -10.51 -0.41 -7.81
C ALA A 219 -11.47 0.25 -8.81
N GLY A 220 -12.33 -0.52 -9.47
CA GLY A 220 -13.37 -0.02 -10.35
C GLY A 220 -14.37 0.86 -9.61
N GLU A 221 -14.89 0.39 -8.48
CA GLU A 221 -15.81 1.17 -7.62
C GLU A 221 -15.16 2.44 -7.04
N LEU A 222 -13.84 2.40 -6.81
CA LEU A 222 -13.07 3.54 -6.31
C LEU A 222 -12.61 4.50 -7.43
N GLY A 223 -12.81 4.15 -8.70
CA GLY A 223 -12.35 4.94 -9.83
C GLY A 223 -10.82 5.02 -9.95
N MET A 224 -10.11 3.95 -9.59
CA MET A 224 -8.64 3.85 -9.68
C MET A 224 -8.18 3.25 -11.01
N ASP A 225 -6.99 3.66 -11.47
CA ASP A 225 -6.28 2.99 -12.56
C ASP A 225 -5.37 1.91 -11.97
N VAL A 226 -5.59 0.65 -12.34
CA VAL A 226 -4.83 -0.49 -11.80
C VAL A 226 -4.15 -1.28 -12.91
N LEU A 227 -2.82 -1.43 -12.80
CA LEU A 227 -2.02 -2.21 -13.73
C LEU A 227 -1.36 -3.40 -13.03
N GLY A 228 -1.33 -4.53 -13.71
CA GLY A 228 -0.49 -5.66 -13.32
C GLY A 228 0.40 -6.14 -14.44
N TYR A 229 1.25 -7.11 -14.10
CA TYR A 229 2.24 -7.69 -15.00
C TYR A 229 3.11 -6.64 -15.70
N VAL A 230 3.43 -5.55 -15.01
CA VAL A 230 4.32 -4.49 -15.51
C VAL A 230 5.77 -5.01 -15.49
N ARG A 231 6.15 -5.75 -16.52
CA ARG A 231 7.48 -6.38 -16.66
C ARG A 231 7.74 -6.82 -18.09
N GLY A 232 9.01 -6.78 -18.51
CA GLY A 232 9.43 -7.29 -19.82
C GLY A 232 8.70 -6.61 -20.98
N GLY A 233 8.46 -5.30 -20.89
CA GLY A 233 7.71 -4.53 -21.88
C GLY A 233 6.19 -4.69 -21.84
N ASN A 234 5.66 -5.64 -21.06
CA ASN A 234 4.22 -5.87 -20.91
C ASN A 234 3.63 -5.05 -19.75
N ALA A 235 2.34 -4.78 -19.84
CA ALA A 235 1.49 -4.26 -18.77
C ALA A 235 0.04 -4.61 -19.12
N ILE A 236 -0.77 -4.98 -18.13
CA ILE A 236 -2.22 -5.21 -18.28
C ILE A 236 -2.93 -4.15 -17.45
N LEU A 237 -3.74 -3.32 -18.11
CA LEU A 237 -4.64 -2.36 -17.44
C LEU A 237 -5.94 -3.07 -17.06
N TYR A 238 -6.16 -3.28 -15.78
CA TYR A 238 -7.37 -3.95 -15.26
C TYR A 238 -8.54 -2.99 -15.08
N THR A 239 -8.28 -1.80 -14.58
CA THR A 239 -9.30 -0.75 -14.38
C THR A 239 -8.75 0.56 -14.89
N SER A 240 -9.65 1.43 -15.37
CA SER A 240 -9.26 2.80 -15.72
C SER A 240 -10.19 3.80 -15.04
N GLY A 241 -9.57 4.74 -14.33
CA GLY A 241 -10.20 5.94 -13.81
C GLY A 241 -9.90 7.18 -14.66
N GLY A 242 -9.35 7.01 -15.87
CA GLY A 242 -9.09 8.09 -16.81
C GLY A 242 -7.80 8.88 -16.54
N ARG A 243 -6.82 8.31 -15.82
CA ARG A 243 -5.55 9.00 -15.51
C ARG A 243 -4.38 8.62 -16.40
N LEU A 244 -4.54 7.56 -17.19
CA LEU A 244 -3.49 6.98 -18.00
C LEU A 244 -3.79 7.04 -19.50
N GLU A 245 -2.75 7.40 -20.26
CA GLU A 245 -2.76 7.36 -21.72
C GLU A 245 -1.88 6.20 -22.25
N GLY A 246 -2.15 5.77 -23.49
CA GLY A 246 -1.36 4.76 -24.22
C GLY A 246 -2.09 3.44 -24.52
N ASP A 247 -1.48 2.63 -25.39
CA ASP A 247 -2.10 1.41 -25.91
C ASP A 247 -2.41 0.39 -24.81
N LYS A 248 -3.70 0.08 -24.67
CA LYS A 248 -4.24 -0.93 -23.75
C LYS A 248 -3.81 -2.32 -24.24
N VAL A 249 -2.65 -2.80 -23.81
CA VAL A 249 -2.29 -4.19 -24.04
C VAL A 249 -3.06 -5.05 -23.03
N GLY A 250 -4.13 -5.71 -23.50
CA GLY A 250 -4.91 -6.67 -22.71
C GLY A 250 -6.38 -6.29 -22.48
N SER A 251 -7.13 -5.93 -23.52
CA SER A 251 -8.57 -5.67 -23.44
C SER A 251 -9.46 -6.91 -23.43
N GLU A 252 -8.93 -8.13 -23.47
CA GLU A 252 -9.76 -9.35 -23.53
C GLU A 252 -10.28 -9.85 -22.16
N LEU A 253 -9.80 -9.31 -21.05
CA LEU A 253 -10.23 -9.72 -19.70
C LEU A 253 -11.39 -8.89 -19.12
N ALA A 254 -11.73 -7.74 -19.72
CA ALA A 254 -12.82 -6.89 -19.22
C ALA A 254 -14.20 -7.27 -19.79
N SER A 255 -14.24 -8.11 -20.83
CA SER A 255 -15.48 -8.55 -21.50
C SER A 255 -15.91 -9.97 -21.10
N SER A 256 -15.21 -10.60 -20.15
CA SER A 256 -15.53 -11.93 -19.61
C SER A 256 -15.65 -11.98 -18.07
N LEU A 257 -15.70 -10.80 -17.43
CA LEU A 257 -16.10 -10.60 -16.03
C LEU A 257 -17.45 -9.87 -16.00
#